data_AF-A0A4Y9S3U3-F1
#
_entry.id   AF-A0A4Y9S3U3-F1
#
_cell.length_a   1.000
_cell.length_b   1.000
_cell.length_c   1.000
_cell.angle_alpha   90.00
_cell.angle_beta   90.00
_cell.angle_gamma   90.00
#
_symmetry.space_group_name_H-M   'P 1'
#
loop_
_entity.id
_entity.type
_entity.pdbx_description
1 polymer ?
#
loop_
_entity_poly.entity_id
_entity_poly.type
_entity_poly.pdbx_seq_one_letter_code
_entity_poly.pdbx_strand_id
1 'polypeptide(L)'
;MLSTARNRALFCAAIVLVCFGVGAEEMQGALSCESTDGEASELVHAQSGVRRIQPHVLEIRTKKGVRRFSDQPPHTDGEMGGVHWRYCGFNSDMKAHLIGRTDAGIHSGELLMIESGKRIPAGHTVLVSPRGKMYLAIEQNAGEDGENWSIHDRAGKTLWKGYAGTITTVDGVETVTATFDRPAWVANDRLTARSICAGSKIEGTVSLTVSLRGTSAWQGQVKCEPND
;
A
#
# COMPACT_ATOMS: atom_id res chain seq x y z
N MET A 1 73.23 38.10 2.83
CA MET A 1 73.61 36.69 3.04
C MET A 1 72.59 36.06 3.96
N LEU A 2 72.05 34.91 3.53
CA LEU A 2 71.30 33.84 4.22
C LEU A 2 70.88 34.11 5.69
N SER A 3 69.66 33.82 6.15
CA SER A 3 69.18 32.44 6.21
C SER A 3 67.77 32.33 6.83
N THR A 4 66.97 31.43 6.25
CA THR A 4 66.00 30.51 6.87
C THR A 4 64.71 31.01 7.54
N ALA A 5 63.65 30.89 6.72
CA ALA A 5 62.29 30.53 7.10
C ALA A 5 62.20 29.21 7.88
N ARG A 6 61.17 29.10 8.74
CA ARG A 6 60.54 27.83 9.09
C ARG A 6 59.02 28.03 9.17
N ASN A 7 58.37 27.67 8.08
CA ASN A 7 56.92 27.56 7.94
C ASN A 7 56.38 26.48 8.89
N ARG A 8 55.47 26.87 9.79
CA ARG A 8 54.54 25.94 10.43
C ARG A 8 53.29 25.87 9.55
N ALA A 9 53.16 24.81 8.77
CA ALA A 9 51.92 24.48 8.09
C ALA A 9 50.94 23.89 9.12
N LEU A 10 49.91 24.66 9.50
CA LEU A 10 48.71 24.11 10.12
C LEU A 10 47.90 23.40 9.02
N PHE A 11 47.76 22.09 9.12
CA PHE A 11 46.73 21.35 8.38
C PHE A 11 45.38 21.61 9.06
N CYS A 12 44.61 22.56 8.55
CA CYS A 12 43.18 22.65 8.84
C CYS A 12 42.47 21.52 8.06
N ALA A 13 42.16 20.43 8.76
CA ALA A 13 41.22 19.42 8.27
C ALA A 13 39.81 20.04 8.26
N ALA A 14 39.33 20.46 7.10
CA ALA A 14 37.94 20.83 6.91
C ALA A 14 37.09 19.55 6.86
N ILE A 15 36.38 19.27 7.96
CA ILE A 15 35.32 18.27 7.99
C ILE A 15 34.14 18.86 7.23
N VAL A 16 33.95 18.44 5.98
CA VAL A 16 32.73 18.73 5.22
C VAL A 16 31.60 17.90 5.84
N LEU A 17 30.79 18.53 6.67
CA LEU A 17 29.52 17.99 7.13
C LEU A 17 28.58 17.94 5.90
N VAL A 18 28.49 16.77 5.26
CA VAL A 18 27.43 16.51 4.27
C VAL A 18 26.14 16.38 5.07
N CYS A 19 25.36 17.45 5.13
CA CYS A 19 23.98 17.39 5.57
C CYS A 19 23.21 16.51 4.59
N PHE A 20 23.03 15.23 4.93
CA PHE A 20 21.97 14.43 4.32
C PHE A 20 20.66 15.05 4.79
N GLY A 21 20.08 15.88 3.92
CA GLY A 21 18.69 16.26 4.05
C GLY A 21 17.87 14.99 4.17
N VAL A 22 17.19 14.83 5.30
CA VAL A 22 16.13 13.85 5.46
C VAL A 22 15.01 14.34 4.54
N GLY A 23 15.13 13.98 3.26
CA GLY A 23 14.01 14.05 2.34
C GLY A 23 12.94 13.16 2.92
N ALA A 24 11.71 13.67 3.02
CA ALA A 24 10.56 12.81 3.09
C ALA A 24 10.70 11.83 1.91
N GLU A 25 11.01 10.56 2.21
CA GLU A 25 10.90 9.51 1.21
C GLU A 25 9.43 9.52 0.78
N GLU A 26 9.19 10.17 -0.36
CA GLU A 26 8.03 9.92 -1.20
C GLU A 26 7.83 8.40 -1.18
N MET A 27 6.62 7.94 -0.84
CA MET A 27 6.28 6.52 -0.80
C MET A 27 6.40 5.94 -2.21
N GLN A 28 7.63 5.71 -2.64
CA GLN A 28 7.98 5.24 -3.97
C GLN A 28 7.34 3.86 -4.13
N GLY A 29 6.33 3.82 -4.98
CA GLY A 29 5.64 2.59 -5.36
C GLY A 29 4.30 2.31 -4.68
N ALA A 30 3.69 3.28 -3.98
CA ALA A 30 2.29 3.16 -3.58
C ALA A 30 1.33 3.39 -4.77
N LEU A 31 0.24 2.62 -4.83
CA LEU A 31 -0.89 2.82 -5.74
C LEU A 31 -2.16 2.87 -4.90
N SER A 32 -3.07 3.82 -5.16
CA SER A 32 -4.31 3.92 -4.38
C SER A 32 -5.47 4.42 -5.24
N CYS A 33 -6.64 3.86 -5.00
CA CYS A 33 -7.91 4.27 -5.59
C CYS A 33 -8.57 5.44 -4.85
N GLU A 34 -7.98 5.95 -3.76
CA GLU A 34 -8.54 7.01 -2.93
C GLU A 34 -8.12 8.43 -3.36
N SER A 35 -7.62 8.60 -4.58
CA SER A 35 -7.20 9.93 -5.04
C SER A 35 -8.37 10.92 -5.05
N THR A 36 -8.12 12.11 -4.51
CA THR A 36 -9.10 13.22 -4.42
C THR A 36 -9.51 13.73 -5.79
N ASP A 37 -8.62 13.58 -6.78
CA ASP A 37 -8.80 14.10 -8.13
C ASP A 37 -9.64 13.14 -9.01
N GLY A 38 -9.91 11.94 -8.50
CA GLY A 38 -10.74 10.93 -9.16
C GLY A 38 -10.06 10.25 -10.35
N GLU A 39 -10.77 9.28 -10.93
CA GLU A 39 -10.25 8.45 -12.03
C GLU A 39 -9.90 9.27 -13.28
N ALA A 40 -10.63 10.34 -13.57
CA ALA A 40 -10.36 11.16 -14.76
C ALA A 40 -8.93 11.73 -14.74
N SER A 41 -8.44 12.16 -13.58
CA SER A 41 -7.06 12.62 -13.41
C SER A 41 -6.06 11.49 -13.63
N GLU A 42 -6.33 10.30 -13.08
CA GLU A 42 -5.48 9.12 -13.25
C GLU A 42 -5.37 8.70 -14.72
N LEU A 43 -6.48 8.77 -15.46
CA LEU A 43 -6.53 8.42 -16.89
C LEU A 43 -5.73 9.39 -17.76
N VAL A 44 -5.66 10.67 -17.39
CA VAL A 44 -4.82 11.67 -18.10
C VAL A 44 -3.34 11.33 -17.98
N HIS A 45 -2.92 10.86 -16.81
CA HIS A 45 -1.53 10.50 -16.53
C HIS A 45 -1.22 9.03 -16.84
N ALA A 46 -2.21 8.26 -17.28
CA ALA A 46 -2.03 6.85 -17.57
C ALA A 46 -1.05 6.64 -18.73
N GLN A 47 -0.24 5.59 -18.64
CA GLN A 47 0.55 5.14 -19.78
C GLN A 47 -0.38 4.83 -20.96
N SER A 48 0.12 5.04 -22.18
CA SER A 48 -0.63 4.84 -23.41
C SER A 48 -1.36 3.49 -23.43
N GLY A 49 -2.67 3.51 -23.69
CA GLY A 49 -3.47 2.29 -23.82
C GLY A 49 -4.46 2.02 -22.68
N VAL A 50 -4.59 2.92 -21.71
CA VAL A 50 -5.67 2.92 -20.71
C VAL A 50 -6.72 3.97 -21.11
N ARG A 51 -8.00 3.59 -21.16
CA ARG A 51 -9.10 4.54 -21.43
C ARG A 51 -10.46 3.95 -21.06
N ARG A 52 -11.43 4.80 -20.73
CA ARG A 52 -12.85 4.41 -20.80
C ARG A 52 -13.31 4.49 -22.25
N ILE A 53 -13.81 3.37 -22.77
CA ILE A 53 -14.40 3.32 -24.12
C ILE A 53 -15.91 3.56 -24.09
N GLN A 54 -16.52 3.33 -22.92
CA GLN A 54 -17.91 3.61 -22.57
C GLN A 54 -17.93 3.96 -21.08
N PRO A 55 -19.00 4.61 -20.56
CA PRO A 55 -19.10 4.94 -19.14
C PRO A 55 -18.80 3.76 -18.20
N HIS A 56 -19.29 2.57 -18.56
CA HIS A 56 -19.17 1.35 -17.77
C HIS A 56 -18.15 0.34 -18.29
N VAL A 57 -17.23 0.77 -19.17
CA VAL A 57 -16.21 -0.13 -19.74
C VAL A 57 -14.84 0.54 -19.78
N LEU A 58 -13.95 0.09 -18.90
CA LEU A 58 -12.54 0.44 -18.87
C LEU A 58 -11.75 -0.53 -19.75
N GLU A 59 -10.94 0.00 -20.65
CA GLU A 59 -10.07 -0.75 -21.55
C GLU A 59 -8.60 -0.48 -21.23
N ILE A 60 -7.80 -1.54 -21.07
CA ILE A 60 -6.37 -1.46 -20.81
C ILE A 60 -5.62 -2.36 -21.79
N ARG A 61 -4.73 -1.77 -22.58
CA ARG A 61 -3.85 -2.48 -23.52
C ARG A 61 -2.61 -2.99 -22.77
N THR A 62 -2.37 -4.29 -22.88
CA THR A 62 -1.16 -4.97 -22.38
C THR A 62 -0.38 -5.53 -23.56
N LYS A 63 0.84 -6.04 -23.31
CA LYS A 63 1.62 -6.74 -24.35
C LYS A 63 0.98 -8.04 -24.83
N LYS A 64 0.07 -8.63 -24.03
CA LYS A 64 -0.69 -9.83 -24.40
C LYS A 64 -2.06 -9.51 -25.03
N GLY A 65 -2.34 -8.23 -25.26
CA GLY A 65 -3.58 -7.78 -25.88
C GLY A 65 -4.41 -6.89 -24.94
N VAL A 66 -5.64 -6.66 -25.33
CA VAL A 66 -6.56 -5.74 -24.66
C VAL A 66 -7.33 -6.46 -23.55
N ARG A 67 -7.38 -5.84 -22.37
CA ARG A 67 -8.25 -6.23 -21.25
C ARG A 67 -9.38 -5.22 -21.11
N ARG A 68 -10.57 -5.72 -20.84
CA ARG A 68 -11.75 -4.90 -20.57
C ARG A 68 -12.31 -5.26 -19.21
N PHE A 69 -12.69 -4.22 -18.48
CA PHE A 69 -13.35 -4.29 -17.20
C PHE A 69 -14.70 -3.61 -17.38
N SER A 70 -15.75 -4.41 -17.28
CA SER A 70 -17.13 -3.96 -17.49
C SER A 70 -17.85 -3.94 -16.16
N ASP A 71 -18.48 -2.82 -15.86
CA ASP A 71 -19.29 -2.71 -14.66
C ASP A 71 -20.52 -3.62 -14.77
N GLN A 72 -21.01 -4.07 -13.63
CA GLN A 72 -22.26 -4.81 -13.51
C GLN A 72 -23.29 -3.93 -12.78
N PRO A 73 -24.55 -3.92 -13.23
CA PRO A 73 -25.60 -3.11 -12.61
C PRO A 73 -25.87 -3.56 -11.16
N PRO A 74 -26.45 -2.68 -10.31
CA PRO A 74 -26.88 -1.31 -10.63
C PRO A 74 -25.71 -0.36 -10.93
N HIS A 75 -25.95 0.61 -11.81
CA HIS A 75 -24.94 1.61 -12.21
C HIS A 75 -25.11 2.94 -11.47
N THR A 76 -26.16 3.06 -10.67
CA THR A 76 -26.54 4.29 -9.96
C THR A 76 -25.79 4.39 -8.65
N ASP A 77 -25.15 5.53 -8.41
CA ASP A 77 -24.51 5.82 -7.13
C ASP A 77 -25.52 5.76 -5.98
N GLY A 78 -25.19 5.01 -4.92
CA GLY A 78 -26.03 4.84 -3.73
C GLY A 78 -26.98 3.64 -3.77
N GLU A 79 -27.11 2.94 -4.90
CA GLU A 79 -27.77 1.62 -4.93
C GLU A 79 -26.78 0.54 -4.48
N MET A 80 -27.15 -0.22 -3.44
CA MET A 80 -26.31 -1.31 -2.96
C MET A 80 -26.28 -2.45 -3.99
N GLY A 81 -25.08 -2.90 -4.34
CA GLY A 81 -24.85 -4.02 -5.25
C GLY A 81 -23.97 -3.64 -6.44
N GLY A 82 -23.94 -4.50 -7.45
CA GLY A 82 -23.21 -4.26 -8.68
C GLY A 82 -21.70 -4.42 -8.52
N VAL A 83 -21.00 -4.27 -9.64
CA VAL A 83 -19.53 -4.29 -9.68
C VAL A 83 -19.09 -3.07 -10.45
N HIS A 84 -18.26 -2.24 -9.82
CA HIS A 84 -17.72 -1.04 -10.44
C HIS A 84 -16.20 -1.14 -10.53
N TRP A 85 -15.67 -0.90 -11.72
CA TRP A 85 -14.25 -0.87 -11.98
C TRP A 85 -13.78 0.55 -12.18
N ARG A 86 -12.63 0.89 -11.61
CA ARG A 86 -11.98 2.20 -11.81
C ARG A 86 -10.48 2.06 -11.98
N TYR A 87 -9.89 2.92 -12.80
CA TYR A 87 -8.45 3.02 -12.91
C TYR A 87 -7.86 3.82 -11.73
N CYS A 88 -6.76 3.32 -11.16
CA CYS A 88 -6.13 3.91 -9.97
C CYS A 88 -4.62 4.17 -10.14
N GLY A 89 -4.11 4.08 -11.37
CA GLY A 89 -2.71 4.42 -11.67
C GLY A 89 -1.85 3.24 -12.10
N PHE A 90 -0.56 3.53 -12.28
CA PHE A 90 0.44 2.60 -12.80
C PHE A 90 1.72 2.66 -11.96
N ASN A 91 2.28 1.49 -11.62
CA ASN A 91 3.56 1.37 -10.94
C ASN A 91 4.61 0.80 -11.90
N SER A 92 5.69 1.56 -12.11
CA SER A 92 6.78 1.21 -13.03
C SER A 92 7.62 0.01 -12.58
N ASP A 93 7.79 -0.17 -11.27
CA ASP A 93 8.65 -1.21 -10.71
C ASP A 93 8.00 -2.59 -10.82
N MET A 94 6.70 -2.65 -10.52
CA MET A 94 5.87 -3.82 -10.75
C MET A 94 5.52 -4.01 -12.22
N LYS A 95 5.55 -2.94 -13.02
CA LYS A 95 5.01 -2.89 -14.39
C LYS A 95 3.55 -3.32 -14.43
N ALA A 96 2.76 -2.73 -13.54
CA ALA A 96 1.37 -3.12 -13.33
C ALA A 96 0.47 -1.89 -13.18
N HIS A 97 -0.74 -2.00 -13.71
CA HIS A 97 -1.82 -1.06 -13.44
C HIS A 97 -2.60 -1.51 -12.22
N LEU A 98 -3.04 -0.59 -11.36
CA LEU A 98 -4.05 -0.87 -10.34
C LEU A 98 -5.43 -0.54 -10.90
N ILE A 99 -6.34 -1.51 -10.80
CA ILE A 99 -7.75 -1.35 -11.14
C ILE A 99 -8.53 -1.62 -9.87
N GLY A 100 -9.15 -0.57 -9.33
CA GLY A 100 -10.05 -0.67 -8.19
C GLY A 100 -11.32 -1.39 -8.58
N ARG A 101 -11.83 -2.20 -7.66
CA ARG A 101 -13.09 -2.93 -7.79
C ARG A 101 -13.93 -2.68 -6.55
N THR A 102 -15.12 -2.14 -6.75
CA THR A 102 -16.16 -2.09 -5.72
C THR A 102 -17.19 -3.17 -6.06
N ASP A 103 -17.45 -4.09 -5.13
CA ASP A 103 -18.44 -5.18 -5.31
C ASP A 103 -19.24 -5.35 -4.02
N ALA A 104 -20.55 -5.07 -4.07
CA ALA A 104 -21.45 -5.18 -2.92
C ALA A 104 -20.93 -4.49 -1.64
N GLY A 105 -20.30 -3.32 -1.80
CA GLY A 105 -19.70 -2.55 -0.69
C GLY A 105 -18.26 -2.94 -0.35
N ILE A 106 -17.69 -3.96 -0.97
CA ILE A 106 -16.28 -4.31 -0.76
C ILE A 106 -15.42 -3.47 -1.71
N HIS A 107 -14.58 -2.60 -1.14
CA HIS A 107 -13.55 -1.86 -1.83
C HIS A 107 -12.27 -2.68 -1.89
N SER A 108 -11.90 -3.11 -3.09
CA SER A 108 -10.74 -3.95 -3.36
C SER A 108 -10.06 -3.51 -4.66
N GLY A 109 -9.18 -4.33 -5.21
CA GLY A 109 -8.62 -4.08 -6.53
C GLY A 109 -7.87 -5.26 -7.11
N GLU A 110 -7.33 -5.03 -8.29
CA GLU A 110 -6.48 -5.99 -8.97
C GLU A 110 -5.32 -5.30 -9.65
N LEU A 111 -4.17 -5.97 -9.63
CA LEU A 111 -3.03 -5.56 -10.45
C LEU A 111 -3.09 -6.25 -11.80
N LEU A 112 -3.10 -5.46 -12.86
CA LEU A 112 -2.96 -5.96 -14.24
C LEU A 112 -1.51 -5.81 -14.69
N MET A 113 -0.82 -6.95 -14.81
CA MET A 113 0.58 -7.00 -15.23
C MET A 113 0.71 -6.70 -16.73
N ILE A 114 1.51 -5.70 -17.11
CA ILE A 114 1.59 -5.24 -18.52
C ILE A 114 2.24 -6.27 -19.45
N GLU A 115 3.23 -7.02 -18.93
CA GLU A 115 4.02 -7.98 -19.70
C GLU A 115 3.26 -9.28 -20.00
N SER A 116 2.52 -9.78 -19.01
CA SER A 116 1.81 -11.07 -19.08
C SER A 116 0.31 -10.93 -19.30
N GLY A 117 -0.26 -9.74 -19.13
CA GLY A 117 -1.71 -9.53 -19.14
C GLY A 117 -2.45 -10.32 -18.06
N LYS A 118 -1.73 -10.79 -17.02
CA LYS A 118 -2.27 -11.52 -15.87
C LYS A 118 -2.87 -10.52 -14.89
N ARG A 119 -4.04 -10.86 -14.35
CA ARG A 119 -4.69 -10.17 -13.24
C ARG A 119 -4.29 -10.90 -11.96
N ILE A 120 -3.84 -10.17 -10.93
CA ILE A 120 -3.54 -10.74 -9.62
C ILE A 120 -4.30 -9.98 -8.53
N PRO A 121 -4.71 -10.65 -7.44
CA PRO A 121 -5.44 -10.00 -6.35
C PRO A 121 -4.67 -8.82 -5.78
N ALA A 122 -5.39 -7.76 -5.47
CA ALA A 122 -4.85 -6.57 -4.84
C ALA A 122 -5.92 -5.91 -3.96
N GLY A 123 -5.58 -4.74 -3.41
CA GLY A 123 -6.47 -3.93 -2.62
C GLY A 123 -6.96 -2.70 -3.37
N HIS A 124 -7.79 -1.87 -2.73
CA HIS A 124 -7.99 -0.49 -3.19
C HIS A 124 -6.72 0.35 -3.03
N THR A 125 -5.82 -0.07 -2.12
CA THR A 125 -4.47 0.46 -1.97
C THR A 125 -3.44 -0.67 -2.03
N VAL A 126 -2.31 -0.42 -2.70
CA VAL A 126 -1.18 -1.33 -2.84
C VAL A 126 0.11 -0.62 -2.46
N LEU A 127 0.87 -1.21 -1.53
CA LEU A 127 2.22 -0.73 -1.17
C LEU A 127 3.25 -1.77 -1.56
N VAL A 128 4.19 -1.40 -2.41
CA VAL A 128 5.25 -2.31 -2.88
C VAL A 128 6.42 -2.31 -1.90
N SER A 129 6.93 -3.48 -1.56
CA SER A 129 8.12 -3.61 -0.71
C SER A 129 9.36 -3.01 -1.39
N PRO A 130 10.34 -2.47 -0.64
CA PRO A 130 11.55 -1.84 -1.20
C PRO A 130 12.33 -2.74 -2.15
N ARG A 131 12.34 -4.06 -1.93
CA ARG A 131 13.01 -5.01 -2.83
C ARG A 131 12.14 -5.49 -3.99
N GLY A 132 10.89 -5.01 -4.09
CA GLY A 132 9.93 -5.35 -5.15
C GLY A 132 9.51 -6.83 -5.17
N LYS A 133 9.71 -7.56 -4.07
CA LYS A 133 9.42 -9.00 -3.98
C LYS A 133 8.00 -9.29 -3.51
N MET A 134 7.47 -8.39 -2.71
CA MET A 134 6.16 -8.47 -2.10
C MET A 134 5.41 -7.15 -2.22
N TYR A 135 4.11 -7.20 -2.03
CA TYR A 135 3.28 -6.01 -1.85
C TYR A 135 2.23 -6.25 -0.77
N LEU A 136 1.87 -5.18 -0.08
CA LEU A 136 0.69 -5.10 0.78
C LEU A 136 -0.49 -4.71 -0.11
N ALA A 137 -1.61 -5.38 0.07
CA ALA A 137 -2.90 -5.07 -0.50
C ALA A 137 -3.88 -4.77 0.65
N ILE A 138 -4.54 -3.63 0.57
CA ILE A 138 -5.51 -3.13 1.55
C ILE A 138 -6.91 -3.21 0.95
N GLU A 139 -7.79 -3.97 1.59
CA GLU A 139 -9.20 -4.13 1.24
C GLU A 139 -10.05 -3.51 2.35
N GLN A 140 -11.21 -2.96 2.03
CA GLN A 140 -12.15 -2.45 3.02
C GLN A 140 -13.57 -2.92 2.68
N ASN A 141 -14.24 -3.53 3.65
CA ASN A 141 -15.66 -3.85 3.54
C ASN A 141 -16.47 -2.65 4.01
N ALA A 142 -17.48 -2.24 3.23
CA ALA A 142 -18.39 -1.18 3.65
C ALA A 142 -19.09 -1.55 4.96
N GLY A 143 -19.08 -0.62 5.90
CA GLY A 143 -19.71 -0.79 7.21
C GLY A 143 -18.84 -1.53 8.25
N GLU A 144 -17.62 -1.96 7.91
CA GLU A 144 -16.65 -2.44 8.90
C GLU A 144 -15.76 -1.29 9.41
N ASP A 145 -15.53 -1.26 10.72
CA ASP A 145 -14.62 -0.32 11.39
C ASP A 145 -13.15 -0.78 11.25
N GLY A 146 -12.70 -1.01 10.02
CA GLY A 146 -11.31 -1.33 9.74
C GLY A 146 -11.05 -1.90 8.34
N GLU A 147 -9.77 -2.15 8.10
CA GLU A 147 -9.28 -2.67 6.83
C GLU A 147 -8.87 -4.13 6.98
N ASN A 148 -8.99 -4.88 5.89
CA ASN A 148 -8.40 -6.20 5.74
C ASN A 148 -7.10 -6.07 4.95
N TRP A 149 -6.00 -6.53 5.54
CA TRP A 149 -4.69 -6.46 4.92
C TRP A 149 -4.25 -7.82 4.44
N SER A 150 -3.56 -7.85 3.31
CA SER A 150 -2.95 -9.06 2.78
C SER A 150 -1.60 -8.75 2.16
N ILE A 151 -0.62 -9.62 2.41
CA ILE A 151 0.70 -9.52 1.80
C ILE A 151 0.82 -10.63 0.77
N HIS A 152 1.21 -10.25 -0.43
CA HIS A 152 1.39 -11.15 -1.55
C HIS A 152 2.83 -11.12 -2.04
N ASP A 153 3.29 -12.23 -2.62
CA ASP A 153 4.46 -12.18 -3.49
C ASP A 153 4.15 -11.51 -4.83
N ARG A 154 5.19 -11.20 -5.61
CA ARG A 154 5.05 -10.58 -6.94
C ARG A 154 4.20 -11.39 -7.93
N ALA A 155 4.00 -12.70 -7.71
CA ALA A 155 3.17 -13.54 -8.57
C ALA A 155 1.68 -13.54 -8.18
N GLY A 156 1.35 -12.89 -7.05
CA GLY A 156 0.02 -12.78 -6.47
C GLY A 156 -0.29 -13.83 -5.40
N LYS A 157 0.68 -14.68 -5.01
CA LYS A 157 0.47 -15.68 -3.96
C LYS A 157 0.40 -14.99 -2.62
N THR A 158 -0.69 -15.21 -1.89
CA THR A 158 -0.85 -14.71 -0.51
C THR A 158 0.17 -15.37 0.41
N LEU A 159 0.91 -14.53 1.15
CA LEU A 159 1.87 -14.92 2.17
C LEU A 159 1.34 -14.67 3.58
N TRP A 160 0.47 -13.67 3.73
CA TRP A 160 -0.22 -13.34 4.97
C TRP A 160 -1.54 -12.65 4.64
N LYS A 161 -2.58 -12.85 5.46
CA LYS A 161 -3.87 -12.13 5.38
C LYS A 161 -4.44 -12.02 6.79
N GLY A 162 -5.02 -10.88 7.13
CA GLY A 162 -5.68 -10.66 8.41
C GLY A 162 -6.24 -9.24 8.55
N TYR A 163 -7.02 -9.03 9.59
CA TYR A 163 -7.53 -7.71 9.96
C TYR A 163 -6.38 -6.76 10.33
N ALA A 164 -6.50 -5.49 9.95
CA ALA A 164 -5.55 -4.42 10.28
C ALA A 164 -5.75 -3.96 11.72
N GLY A 165 -5.47 -4.84 12.68
CA GLY A 165 -5.65 -4.54 14.09
C GLY A 165 -5.46 -5.75 14.99
N THR A 166 -5.88 -5.60 16.24
CA THR A 166 -5.94 -6.68 17.22
C THR A 166 -7.39 -6.88 17.62
N ILE A 167 -7.85 -8.13 17.51
CA ILE A 167 -9.18 -8.56 17.91
C ILE A 167 -9.00 -9.47 19.12
N THR A 168 -9.82 -9.25 20.14
CA THR A 168 -9.90 -10.12 21.32
C THR A 168 -11.34 -10.55 21.53
N THR A 169 -11.55 -11.70 22.15
CA THR A 169 -12.89 -12.17 22.51
C THR A 169 -13.20 -11.78 23.94
N VAL A 170 -14.21 -10.93 24.13
CA VAL A 170 -14.74 -10.54 25.44
C VAL A 170 -16.16 -11.08 25.54
N ASP A 171 -16.44 -11.93 26.54
CA ASP A 171 -17.76 -12.56 26.73
C ASP A 171 -18.31 -13.28 25.49
N GLY A 172 -17.43 -13.88 24.69
CA GLY A 172 -17.81 -14.59 23.46
C GLY A 172 -18.05 -13.69 22.24
N VAL A 173 -17.83 -12.38 22.37
CA VAL A 173 -17.94 -11.40 21.29
C VAL A 173 -16.54 -10.94 20.85
N GLU A 174 -16.29 -10.94 19.54
CA GLU A 174 -15.07 -10.38 18.98
C GLU A 174 -15.10 -8.85 19.06
N THR A 175 -14.11 -8.28 19.75
CA THR A 175 -13.97 -6.84 19.98
C THR A 175 -12.62 -6.39 19.46
N VAL A 176 -12.63 -5.33 18.64
CA VAL A 176 -11.42 -4.66 18.18
C VAL A 176 -10.80 -3.88 19.35
N THR A 177 -9.61 -4.29 19.79
CA THR A 177 -8.88 -3.60 20.87
C THR A 177 -7.88 -2.60 20.34
N ALA A 178 -7.41 -2.78 19.10
CA ALA A 178 -6.54 -1.84 18.43
C ALA A 178 -6.76 -1.88 16.91
N THR A 179 -6.65 -0.74 16.26
CA THR A 179 -6.57 -0.64 14.80
C THR A 179 -5.15 -0.31 14.38
N PHE A 180 -4.75 -0.79 13.20
CA PHE A 180 -3.48 -0.49 12.58
C PHE A 180 -3.70 0.46 11.40
N ASP A 181 -2.94 1.55 11.36
CA ASP A 181 -3.02 2.54 10.29
C ASP A 181 -1.62 2.93 9.78
N ARG A 182 -1.60 3.74 8.71
CA ARG A 182 -0.38 4.22 8.04
C ARG A 182 0.64 3.10 7.80
N PRO A 183 0.25 2.02 7.10
CA PRO A 183 1.20 0.96 6.77
C PRO A 183 2.34 1.52 5.93
N ALA A 184 3.56 1.09 6.24
CA ALA A 184 4.75 1.45 5.50
C ALA A 184 5.73 0.28 5.50
N TRP A 185 6.32 0.01 4.35
CA TRP A 185 7.46 -0.91 4.28
C TRP A 185 8.73 -0.19 4.73
N VAL A 186 9.51 -0.86 5.57
CA VAL A 186 10.86 -0.42 5.95
C VAL A 186 11.90 -1.35 5.34
N ALA A 187 13.18 -1.03 5.58
CA ALA A 187 14.29 -1.86 5.13
C ALA A 187 14.11 -3.35 5.48
N ASN A 188 14.65 -4.22 4.62
CA ASN A 188 14.52 -5.68 4.69
C ASN A 188 13.10 -6.24 4.49
N ASP A 189 12.24 -5.51 3.77
CA ASP A 189 10.85 -5.91 3.49
C ASP A 189 10.07 -6.25 4.77
N ARG A 190 10.30 -5.46 5.83
CA ARG A 190 9.49 -5.52 7.06
C ARG A 190 8.37 -4.51 6.93
N LEU A 191 7.14 -4.92 7.18
CA LEU A 191 6.01 -4.01 7.21
C LEU A 191 5.89 -3.42 8.61
N THR A 192 5.66 -2.12 8.71
CA THR A 192 5.33 -1.43 9.96
C THR A 192 4.00 -0.72 9.81
N ALA A 193 3.29 -0.56 10.92
CA ALA A 193 2.09 0.24 11.01
C ALA A 193 2.04 0.93 12.36
N ARG A 194 1.32 2.04 12.43
CA ARG A 194 0.97 2.64 13.71
C ARG A 194 -0.22 1.87 14.28
N SER A 195 -0.15 1.55 15.57
CA SER A 195 -1.21 0.87 16.32
C SER A 195 -1.88 1.87 17.22
N ILE A 196 -3.21 1.91 17.22
CA ILE A 196 -4.03 2.83 18.00
C ILE A 196 -5.01 1.99 18.82
N CYS A 197 -4.98 2.11 20.14
CA CYS A 197 -5.90 1.39 21.01
C CYS A 197 -7.32 1.95 20.93
N ALA A 198 -8.31 1.08 20.85
CA ALA A 198 -9.72 1.49 20.82
C ALA A 198 -10.09 2.25 22.12
N GLY A 199 -10.71 3.42 21.99
CA GLY A 199 -11.19 4.23 23.13
C GLY A 199 -10.13 4.98 23.94
N SER A 200 -8.85 4.92 23.55
CA SER A 200 -7.78 5.68 24.22
C SER A 200 -6.90 6.45 23.24
N LYS A 201 -5.97 7.26 23.76
CA LYS A 201 -4.93 7.93 22.96
C LYS A 201 -3.61 7.16 22.95
N ILE A 202 -3.62 5.91 23.40
CA ILE A 202 -2.41 5.08 23.45
C ILE A 202 -2.09 4.62 22.02
N GLU A 203 -0.92 5.03 21.54
CA GLU A 203 -0.42 4.69 20.22
C GLU A 203 0.96 4.02 20.32
N GLY A 204 1.31 3.23 19.32
CA GLY A 204 2.65 2.65 19.18
C GLY A 204 2.94 2.18 17.77
N THR A 205 4.01 1.44 17.58
CA THR A 205 4.40 0.91 16.27
C THR A 205 4.46 -0.61 16.33
N VAL A 206 3.69 -1.24 15.46
CA VAL A 206 3.74 -2.68 15.24
C VAL A 206 4.55 -2.98 13.99
N SER A 207 5.16 -4.16 13.97
CA SER A 207 5.90 -4.62 12.79
C SER A 207 5.60 -6.08 12.46
N LEU A 208 5.54 -6.38 11.18
CA LEU A 208 5.31 -7.71 10.64
C LEU A 208 6.48 -8.09 9.74
N THR A 209 7.15 -9.18 10.09
CA THR A 209 8.12 -9.84 9.22
C THR A 209 7.47 -11.06 8.62
N VAL A 210 7.28 -11.04 7.30
CA VAL A 210 6.67 -12.16 6.59
C VAL A 210 7.71 -13.25 6.36
N SER A 211 7.43 -14.45 6.88
CA SER A 211 8.25 -15.63 6.65
C SER A 211 7.63 -16.50 5.56
N LEU A 212 8.43 -16.89 4.55
CA LEU A 212 8.00 -17.83 3.51
C LEU A 212 7.86 -19.28 4.02
N ARG A 213 8.34 -19.58 5.25
CA ARG A 213 8.43 -20.94 5.80
C ARG A 213 7.96 -21.05 7.26
N GLY A 214 7.40 -20.00 7.83
CA GLY A 214 7.00 -19.95 9.23
C GLY A 214 5.77 -19.09 9.46
N THR A 215 5.33 -19.00 10.70
CA THR A 215 4.20 -18.16 11.10
C THR A 215 4.58 -16.69 11.04
N SER A 216 3.79 -15.90 10.32
CA SER A 216 3.92 -14.44 10.28
C SER A 216 2.96 -13.86 11.32
N ALA A 217 3.49 -13.08 12.26
CA ALA A 217 2.70 -12.45 13.32
C ALA A 217 3.21 -11.03 13.59
N TRP A 218 2.30 -10.15 13.99
CA TRP A 218 2.64 -8.80 14.39
C TRP A 218 3.46 -8.82 15.70
N GLN A 219 4.48 -7.97 15.75
CA GLN A 219 5.37 -7.78 16.90
C GLN A 219 5.28 -6.33 17.37
N GLY A 220 5.52 -6.09 18.67
CA GLY A 220 5.47 -4.74 19.24
C GLY A 220 4.06 -4.24 19.53
N GLN A 221 3.09 -5.14 19.71
CA GLN A 221 1.72 -4.77 20.05
C GLN A 221 1.68 -3.97 21.36
N VAL A 222 1.01 -2.83 21.29
CA VAL A 222 0.73 -1.99 22.45
C VAL A 222 -0.26 -2.73 23.35
N LYS A 223 -0.05 -2.67 24.66
CA LYS A 223 -1.06 -3.14 25.62
C LYS A 223 -2.19 -2.12 25.66
N CYS A 224 -3.29 -2.45 25.01
CA CYS A 224 -4.53 -1.71 25.16
C CYS A 224 -5.21 -2.18 26.43
N GLU A 225 -5.45 -1.27 27.36
CA GLU A 225 -6.33 -1.57 28.49
C GLU A 225 -7.76 -1.68 27.95
N PRO A 226 -8.56 -2.65 28.42
CA PRO A 226 -9.97 -2.68 28.09
C PRO A 226 -10.60 -1.37 28.60
N ASN A 227 -11.43 -0.73 27.76
CA ASN A 227 -12.23 0.39 28.24
C ASN A 227 -13.19 -0.15 29.31
N ASP A 228 -13.11 0.39 30.53
CA ASP A 228 -14.11 0.19 31.59
C ASP A 228 -15.48 0.76 31.18
#